data_AF-A0A3A5M0G6-F1
#
_entry.id   AF-A0A3A5M0G6-F1
#
_cell.length_a   1.000
_cell.length_b   1.000
_cell.length_c   1.000
_cell.angle_alpha   90.00
_cell.angle_beta   90.00
_cell.angle_gamma   90.00
#
_symmetry.space_group_name_H-M   'P 1'
#
loop_
_entity.id
_entity.type
_entity.pdbx_description
1 polymer ?
#
loop_
_entity_poly.entity_id
_entity_poly.type
_entity_poly.pdbx_seq_one_letter_code
_entity_poly.pdbx_strand_id
1 'polypeptide(L)'
;MFVVVNDAAGRQLATLQTNLVTASVCTEKVPYSVINSEPLPALAQAGETPTFRFESRTNPYATDPVKMVTFAYGITSSPDPTGPDACPIAHFFTWPPSGAAFGGIYDPFDTSPGRPMHVDTPEVYAETEEYQKIRAMITSLRPTG
;
A
#
# COMPACT_ATOMS: atom_id res chain seq x y z
N MET A 1 2.93 -11.89 -13.11
CA MET A 1 4.00 -10.95 -13.55
C MET A 1 4.52 -10.22 -12.32
N PHE A 2 5.79 -9.78 -12.32
CA PHE A 2 6.39 -9.04 -11.21
C PHE A 2 7.13 -7.81 -11.77
N VAL A 3 6.83 -6.64 -11.21
CA VAL A 3 7.45 -5.36 -11.59
C VAL A 3 7.90 -4.65 -10.32
N VAL A 4 9.12 -4.13 -10.35
CA VAL A 4 9.68 -3.31 -9.28
C VAL A 4 9.69 -1.86 -9.75
N VAL A 5 9.18 -0.97 -8.92
CA VAL A 5 9.25 0.47 -9.10
C VAL A 5 10.41 1.00 -8.27
N ASN A 6 11.39 1.62 -8.91
CA ASN A 6 12.54 2.21 -8.24
C ASN A 6 12.55 3.74 -8.41
N ASP A 7 13.16 4.44 -7.46
CA ASP A 7 13.57 5.83 -7.65
C ASP A 7 14.80 5.94 -8.57
N ALA A 8 15.22 7.18 -8.86
CA ALA A 8 16.39 7.44 -9.71
C ALA A 8 17.71 6.94 -9.10
N ALA A 9 17.78 6.74 -7.78
CA ALA A 9 18.93 6.19 -7.08
C ALA A 9 18.91 4.65 -7.02
N GLY A 10 17.84 4.02 -7.52
CA GLY A 10 17.67 2.57 -7.55
C GLY A 10 17.01 1.98 -6.30
N ARG A 11 16.51 2.80 -5.37
CA ARG A 11 15.76 2.33 -4.20
C ARG A 11 14.37 1.89 -4.62
N GLN A 12 13.96 0.72 -4.16
CA GLN A 12 12.62 0.19 -4.39
C GLN A 12 11.56 1.00 -3.62
N LEU A 13 10.58 1.50 -4.36
CA LEU A 13 9.45 2.26 -3.84
C LEU A 13 8.20 1.37 -3.71
N ALA A 14 7.88 0.63 -4.77
CA ALA A 14 6.68 -0.21 -4.82
C ALA A 14 6.92 -1.47 -5.67
N THR A 15 6.07 -2.47 -5.48
CA THR A 15 6.05 -3.68 -6.31
C THR A 15 4.66 -3.96 -6.82
N LEU A 16 4.55 -4.30 -8.10
CA LEU A 16 3.34 -4.87 -8.70
C LEU A 16 3.58 -6.36 -8.92
N GLN A 17 2.72 -7.18 -8.32
CA GLN A 17 2.68 -8.61 -8.52
C GLN A 17 1.29 -9.00 -9.03
N THR A 18 1.22 -9.77 -10.11
CA THR A 18 -0.03 -10.33 -10.65
C THR A 18 0.01 -11.86 -10.64
N ASN A 19 -1.12 -12.51 -10.92
CA ASN A 19 -1.30 -13.97 -10.82
C ASN A 19 -1.30 -14.45 -9.37
N LEU A 20 -1.83 -13.63 -8.46
CA LEU A 20 -1.93 -13.94 -7.05
C LEU A 20 -3.25 -14.65 -6.74
N VAL A 21 -3.18 -15.62 -5.84
CA VAL A 21 -4.35 -16.29 -5.28
C VAL A 21 -4.93 -15.40 -4.20
N THR A 22 -6.14 -14.89 -4.40
CA THR A 22 -6.82 -13.94 -3.49
C THR A 22 -7.47 -14.59 -2.28
N ALA A 23 -7.22 -15.88 -2.03
CA ALA A 23 -7.87 -16.66 -0.98
C ALA A 23 -7.14 -16.65 0.37
N SER A 24 -6.25 -15.67 0.62
CA SER A 24 -5.56 -15.55 1.89
C SER A 24 -6.55 -15.19 3.01
N VAL A 25 -6.83 -16.18 3.87
CA VAL A 25 -7.68 -16.00 5.06
C VAL A 25 -6.89 -15.22 6.10
N CYS A 26 -7.47 -14.11 6.54
CA CYS A 26 -6.95 -13.30 7.62
C CYS A 26 -7.12 -14.03 8.96
N THR A 27 -6.01 -14.47 9.55
CA THR A 27 -6.00 -15.18 10.83
C THR A 27 -6.03 -14.24 12.03
N GLU A 28 -5.60 -12.98 11.85
CA GLU A 28 -5.47 -12.00 12.91
C GLU A 28 -5.69 -10.59 12.37
N LYS A 29 -6.43 -9.76 13.11
CA LYS A 29 -6.61 -8.34 12.81
C LYS A 29 -5.76 -7.50 13.75
N VAL A 30 -5.19 -6.44 13.22
CA VAL A 30 -4.36 -5.50 13.98
C VAL A 30 -4.89 -4.08 13.85
N PRO A 31 -4.65 -3.20 14.84
CA PRO A 31 -5.02 -1.80 14.76
C PRO A 31 -4.44 -1.14 13.51
N TYR A 32 -5.24 -0.30 12.88
CA TYR A 32 -4.83 0.45 11.70
C TYR A 32 -5.34 1.89 11.72
N SER A 33 -4.71 2.76 10.94
CA SER A 33 -5.20 4.13 10.73
C SER A 33 -4.92 4.55 9.30
N VAL A 34 -5.91 5.20 8.66
CA VAL A 34 -5.81 5.64 7.27
C VAL A 34 -5.32 7.08 7.22
N ILE A 35 -4.25 7.31 6.46
CA ILE A 35 -3.64 8.62 6.22
C ILE A 35 -4.18 9.22 4.90
N ASN A 36 -4.29 8.39 3.87
CA ASN A 36 -4.82 8.79 2.57
C ASN A 36 -5.66 7.66 1.96
N SER A 37 -6.73 8.01 1.25
CA SER A 37 -7.60 7.04 0.58
C SER A 37 -8.22 7.64 -0.67
N GLU A 38 -8.30 6.84 -1.74
CA GLU A 38 -8.94 7.23 -3.00
C GLU A 38 -9.54 6.02 -3.73
N PRO A 39 -10.83 6.03 -4.09
CA PRO A 39 -11.44 4.94 -4.85
C PRO A 39 -10.86 4.87 -6.28
N LEU A 40 -10.69 3.66 -6.82
CA LEU A 40 -10.14 3.41 -8.15
C LEU A 40 -11.22 2.82 -9.08
N PRO A 41 -12.17 3.64 -9.58
CA PRO A 41 -13.30 3.16 -10.39
C PRO A 41 -12.85 2.49 -11.69
N ALA A 42 -11.69 2.85 -12.23
CA ALA A 42 -11.16 2.23 -13.43
C ALA A 42 -10.67 0.78 -13.22
N LEU A 43 -10.53 0.36 -11.96
CA LEU A 43 -10.23 -1.02 -11.57
C LEU A 43 -11.48 -1.76 -11.08
N ALA A 44 -12.68 -1.17 -11.21
CA ALA A 44 -13.89 -1.83 -10.75
C ALA A 44 -14.13 -3.13 -11.51
N GLN A 45 -14.38 -4.21 -10.78
CA GLN A 45 -14.62 -5.55 -11.31
C GLN A 45 -15.74 -6.22 -10.50
N ALA A 46 -16.66 -6.90 -11.18
CA ALA A 46 -17.76 -7.64 -10.55
C ALA A 46 -18.58 -6.83 -9.51
N GLY A 47 -18.68 -5.50 -9.69
CA GLY A 47 -19.42 -4.62 -8.78
C GLY A 47 -18.63 -4.11 -7.58
N GLU A 48 -17.37 -4.52 -7.42
CA GLU A 48 -16.46 -4.02 -6.39
C GLU A 48 -15.51 -2.99 -6.97
N THR A 49 -15.28 -1.90 -6.24
CA THR A 49 -14.31 -0.85 -6.62
C THR A 49 -13.16 -0.87 -5.61
N PRO A 50 -11.95 -1.29 -6.03
CA PRO A 50 -10.77 -1.19 -5.18
C PRO A 50 -10.45 0.25 -4.79
N THR A 51 -9.70 0.42 -3.72
CA THR A 51 -9.33 1.72 -3.15
C THR A 51 -7.83 1.79 -2.99
N PHE A 52 -7.20 2.88 -3.43
CA PHE A 52 -5.84 3.20 -3.01
C PHE A 52 -5.86 3.64 -1.55
N ARG A 53 -4.94 3.14 -0.74
CA ARG A 53 -4.78 3.52 0.67
C ARG A 53 -3.33 3.83 0.97
N PHE A 54 -3.12 4.77 1.86
CA PHE A 54 -1.91 4.92 2.66
C PHE A 54 -2.32 4.82 4.12
N GLU A 55 -1.80 3.83 4.83
CA GLU A 55 -2.22 3.50 6.19
C GLU A 55 -1.06 3.08 7.08
N SER A 56 -1.26 3.26 8.39
CA SER A 56 -0.41 2.71 9.42
C SER A 56 -1.00 1.42 9.99
N ARG A 57 -0.13 0.52 10.44
CA ARG A 57 -0.46 -0.70 11.15
C ARG A 57 0.37 -0.81 12.40
N THR A 58 -0.28 -1.06 13.53
CA THR A 58 0.42 -1.28 14.79
C THR A 58 0.56 -2.78 15.04
N ASN A 59 1.79 -3.26 15.19
CA ASN A 59 2.07 -4.63 15.61
C ASN A 59 2.11 -4.69 17.15
N PRO A 60 1.08 -5.22 17.82
CA PRO A 60 1.03 -5.25 19.29
C PRO A 60 2.05 -6.22 19.91
N TYR A 61 2.65 -7.10 19.10
CA TYR A 61 3.65 -8.08 19.55
C TYR A 61 5.09 -7.62 19.36
N ALA A 62 5.31 -6.49 18.68
CA ALA A 62 6.65 -5.96 18.46
C ALA A 62 7.22 -5.40 19.76
N THR A 63 8.40 -5.87 20.14
CA THR A 63 9.17 -5.33 21.28
C THR A 63 10.14 -4.23 20.86
N ASP A 64 10.48 -4.17 19.57
CA ASP A 64 11.30 -3.13 18.97
C ASP A 64 10.41 -1.94 18.56
N PRO A 65 10.60 -0.75 19.14
CA PRO A 65 9.81 0.43 18.82
C PRO A 65 9.79 0.79 17.32
N VAL A 66 10.87 0.50 16.58
CA VAL A 66 10.95 0.77 15.14
C VAL A 66 10.02 -0.15 14.34
N LYS A 67 9.71 -1.34 14.88
CA LYS A 67 8.83 -2.34 14.23
C LYS A 67 7.40 -2.31 14.77
N MET A 68 7.12 -1.47 15.77
CA MET A 68 5.78 -1.34 16.36
C MET A 68 4.78 -0.76 15.37
N VAL A 69 5.21 0.16 14.50
CA VAL A 69 4.32 0.79 13.52
C VAL A 69 4.93 0.63 12.12
N THR A 70 4.13 0.10 11.20
CA THR A 70 4.48 0.03 9.78
C THR A 70 3.56 0.94 8.99
N PHE A 71 4.11 1.72 8.07
CA PHE A 71 3.33 2.54 7.15
C PHE A 71 3.43 1.94 5.76
N ALA A 72 2.30 1.78 5.07
CA ALA A 72 2.30 1.22 3.73
C ALA A 72 1.20 1.83 2.89
N TYR A 73 1.47 1.94 1.60
CA TYR A 73 0.51 2.42 0.61
C TYR A 73 0.31 1.41 -0.51
N GLY A 74 -0.87 1.36 -1.10
CA GLY A 74 -1.19 0.41 -2.15
C GLY A 74 -2.68 0.28 -2.43
N ILE A 75 -3.04 -0.64 -3.29
CA ILE A 75 -4.44 -0.88 -3.70
C ILE A 75 -5.04 -1.97 -2.81
N THR A 76 -6.16 -1.69 -2.15
CA THR A 76 -6.92 -2.68 -1.39
C THR A 76 -8.24 -3.03 -2.06
N SER A 77 -8.64 -4.30 -2.00
CA SER A 77 -9.96 -4.75 -2.37
C SER A 77 -11.04 -4.10 -1.50
N SER A 78 -12.20 -3.86 -2.11
CA SER A 78 -13.43 -3.59 -1.39
C SER A 78 -13.98 -4.89 -0.76
N PRO A 79 -14.85 -4.82 0.27
CA PRO A 79 -15.22 -3.64 1.03
C PRO A 79 -14.12 -3.23 2.01
N ASP A 80 -14.13 -1.94 2.36
CA ASP A 80 -13.27 -1.42 3.40
C ASP A 80 -13.50 -2.15 4.74
N PRO A 81 -12.44 -2.40 5.53
CA PRO A 81 -12.59 -3.03 6.83
C PRO A 81 -13.44 -2.15 7.77
N THR A 82 -14.32 -2.80 8.53
CA THR A 82 -15.14 -2.14 9.55
C THR A 82 -14.50 -2.27 10.93
N GLY A 83 -14.53 -1.19 11.71
CA GLY A 83 -13.97 -1.14 13.06
C GLY A 83 -12.49 -0.69 13.11
N PRO A 84 -11.87 -0.71 14.31
CA PRO A 84 -10.52 -0.19 14.53
C PRO A 84 -9.40 -1.14 14.08
N ASP A 85 -9.74 -2.41 13.81
CA ASP A 85 -8.78 -3.46 13.47
C ASP A 85 -9.07 -4.05 12.09
N ALA A 86 -8.01 -4.31 11.33
CA ALA A 86 -8.11 -4.91 10.01
C ALA A 86 -7.01 -5.93 9.76
N CYS A 87 -7.16 -6.72 8.71
CA CYS A 87 -6.18 -7.72 8.30
C CYS A 87 -4.87 -7.04 7.85
N PRO A 88 -3.69 -7.64 8.14
CA PRO A 88 -2.39 -7.07 7.78
C PRO A 88 -2.25 -6.75 6.30
N ILE A 89 -1.33 -5.82 5.99
CA ILE A 89 -1.07 -5.24 4.68
C ILE A 89 -0.93 -6.34 3.63
N ALA A 90 -2.00 -6.50 2.89
CA ALA A 90 -2.06 -7.42 1.78
C ALA A 90 -2.11 -6.65 0.46
N HIS A 91 -2.48 -5.35 0.46
CA HIS A 91 -2.70 -4.50 -0.73
C HIS A 91 -3.08 -5.30 -1.98
N PHE A 92 -4.03 -6.23 -1.81
CA PHE A 92 -4.48 -7.14 -2.85
C PHE A 92 -5.80 -6.62 -3.40
N PHE A 93 -6.01 -6.82 -4.69
CA PHE A 93 -7.24 -6.50 -5.36
C PHE A 93 -7.51 -7.48 -6.49
N THR A 94 -8.78 -7.58 -6.88
CA THR A 94 -9.22 -8.42 -7.99
C THR A 94 -8.61 -7.90 -9.29
N TRP A 95 -7.94 -8.78 -10.02
CA TRP A 95 -7.28 -8.47 -11.28
C TRP A 95 -7.40 -9.65 -12.24
N PRO A 96 -8.28 -9.59 -13.25
CA PRO A 96 -8.50 -10.71 -14.16
C PRO A 96 -7.19 -11.25 -14.76
N PRO A 97 -7.00 -12.59 -14.81
CA PRO A 97 -7.94 -13.66 -14.41
C PRO A 97 -7.90 -14.06 -12.92
N SER A 98 -7.14 -13.37 -12.07
CA SER A 98 -6.85 -13.75 -10.67
C SER A 98 -6.88 -12.53 -9.73
N GLY A 99 -5.88 -12.38 -8.86
CA GLY A 99 -5.58 -11.14 -8.14
C GLY A 99 -4.22 -10.55 -8.45
N ALA A 100 -4.02 -9.34 -7.94
CA ALA A 100 -2.76 -8.63 -7.95
C ALA A 100 -2.52 -7.93 -6.61
N ALA A 101 -1.25 -7.65 -6.30
CA ALA A 101 -0.82 -6.72 -5.26
C ALA A 101 -0.09 -5.57 -5.91
N PHE A 102 -0.41 -4.35 -5.51
CA PHE A 102 0.38 -3.19 -5.90
C PHE A 102 0.51 -2.23 -4.72
N GLY A 103 1.73 -2.04 -4.23
CA GLY A 103 2.00 -1.14 -3.13
C GLY A 103 3.47 -1.10 -2.71
N GLY A 104 3.74 -0.34 -1.66
CA GLY A 104 5.05 -0.11 -1.08
C GLY A 104 4.97 0.16 0.43
N ILE A 105 6.13 0.19 1.08
CA ILE A 105 6.27 0.50 2.50
C ILE A 105 6.96 1.86 2.61
N TYR A 106 6.42 2.72 3.48
CA TYR A 106 7.09 3.92 3.93
C TYR A 106 7.82 3.62 5.25
N ASP A 107 9.14 3.74 5.23
CA ASP A 107 9.97 3.62 6.43
C ASP A 107 10.51 5.02 6.80
N PRO A 108 10.07 5.63 7.92
CA PRO A 108 10.55 6.94 8.35
C PRO A 108 12.02 6.94 8.79
N PHE A 109 12.62 5.78 9.06
CA PHE A 109 14.00 5.66 9.55
C PHE A 109 15.02 5.31 8.47
N ASP A 110 14.59 5.00 7.24
CA ASP A 110 15.53 4.66 6.17
C ASP A 110 16.34 5.91 5.74
N THR A 111 17.66 5.72 5.63
CA THR A 111 18.66 6.77 5.42
C THR A 111 19.27 6.72 4.02
N SER A 112 18.64 5.98 3.10
CA SER A 112 19.09 5.83 1.73
C SER A 112 19.24 7.18 1.01
N PRO A 113 20.30 7.36 0.19
CA PRO A 113 20.47 8.56 -0.62
C PRO A 113 19.28 8.82 -1.55
N GLY A 114 18.90 10.09 -1.73
CA GLY A 114 17.82 10.49 -2.64
C GLY A 114 16.42 10.58 -2.00
N ARG A 115 16.31 10.28 -0.70
CA ARG A 115 15.06 10.45 0.05
C ARG A 115 14.64 11.92 0.19
N PRO A 116 13.33 12.20 0.29
CA PRO A 116 12.86 13.49 0.75
C PRO A 116 13.50 13.81 2.12
N MET A 117 14.14 14.97 2.23
CA MET A 117 14.82 15.36 3.47
C MET A 117 13.77 15.72 4.55
N HIS A 118 13.98 15.26 5.79
CA HIS A 118 13.20 15.65 6.98
C HIS A 118 11.72 15.26 6.97
N VAL A 119 11.42 14.03 6.58
CA VAL A 119 10.06 13.49 6.67
C VAL A 119 9.94 12.65 7.93
N ASP A 120 9.66 13.32 9.05
CA ASP A 120 9.58 12.65 10.36
C ASP A 120 8.20 12.02 10.61
N THR A 121 7.19 12.36 9.79
CA THR A 121 5.82 11.85 9.93
C THR A 121 5.24 11.37 8.59
N PRO A 122 4.33 10.38 8.60
CA PRO A 122 3.66 9.92 7.38
C PRO A 122 2.77 11.01 6.76
N GLU A 123 2.22 11.94 7.54
CA GLU A 123 1.45 13.07 7.01
C GLU A 123 2.32 13.98 6.16
N VAL A 124 3.53 14.32 6.64
CA VAL A 124 4.50 15.10 5.86
C VAL A 124 4.97 14.31 4.64
N TYR A 125 5.14 12.98 4.78
CA TYR A 125 5.50 12.13 3.64
C TYR A 125 4.46 12.22 2.52
N ALA A 126 3.17 12.26 2.87
CA ALA A 126 2.08 12.37 1.92
C ALA A 126 2.09 13.70 1.13
N GLU A 127 2.84 14.71 1.59
CA GLU A 127 3.01 16.00 0.90
C GLU A 127 4.21 16.01 -0.04
N THR A 128 5.08 15.00 0.01
CA THR A 128 6.30 14.95 -0.81
C THR A 128 6.02 14.69 -2.29
N GLU A 129 6.89 15.20 -3.17
CA GLU A 129 6.80 14.92 -4.60
C GLU A 129 6.97 13.42 -4.92
N GLU A 130 7.82 12.72 -4.16
CA GLU A 130 7.98 11.26 -4.24
C GLU A 130 6.65 10.55 -4.04
N TYR A 131 5.99 10.80 -2.91
CA TYR A 131 4.69 10.20 -2.62
C TYR A 131 3.65 10.54 -3.68
N GLN A 132 3.56 11.81 -4.11
CA GLN A 132 2.57 12.22 -5.11
C GLN A 132 2.78 11.51 -6.46
N LYS A 133 4.05 11.32 -6.88
CA LYS A 133 4.38 10.54 -8.10
C LYS A 133 4.00 9.06 -7.94
N ILE A 134 4.32 8.46 -6.79
CA ILE A 134 4.00 7.05 -6.53
C ILE A 134 2.49 6.84 -6.48
N ARG A 135 1.76 7.71 -5.77
CA ARG A 135 0.29 7.70 -5.73
C ARG A 135 -0.27 7.80 -7.14
N ALA A 136 0.11 8.82 -7.91
CA ALA A 136 -0.37 8.98 -9.28
C ALA A 136 -0.08 7.75 -10.16
N MET A 137 1.09 7.13 -10.01
CA MET A 137 1.43 5.89 -10.70
C MET A 137 0.49 4.75 -10.32
N ILE A 138 0.33 4.49 -9.01
CA ILE A 138 -0.51 3.40 -8.52
C ILE A 138 -1.98 3.61 -8.92
N THR A 139 -2.51 4.83 -8.77
CA THR A 139 -3.90 5.14 -9.12
C THR A 139 -4.14 5.22 -10.63
N SER A 140 -3.08 5.38 -11.44
CA SER A 140 -3.17 5.31 -12.91
C SER A 140 -3.29 3.90 -13.46
N LEU A 141 -3.10 2.85 -12.65
CA LEU A 141 -3.20 1.47 -13.10
C LEU A 141 -4.56 1.21 -13.78
N ARG A 142 -4.52 0.56 -14.96
CA ARG A 142 -5.71 0.15 -15.72
C ARG A 142 -5.56 -1.31 -16.15
N PRO A 143 -6.64 -2.10 -16.18
CA PRO A 143 -6.58 -3.45 -16.72
C PRO A 143 -6.21 -3.38 -18.21
N THR A 144 -5.16 -4.10 -18.60
CA THR A 144 -4.88 -4.34 -20.02
C THR A 144 -5.76 -5.52 -20.43
N GLY A 145 -6.88 -5.22 -21.08
CA GLY A 145 -7.82 -6.23 -21.60
C GLY A 145 -7.17 -7.17 -22.61
#